data_AF-A0AAU3Q7R0-F1
#
_entry.id   AF-A0AAU3Q7R0-F1
#
_cell.length_a   1.000
_cell.length_b   1.000
_cell.length_c   1.000
_cell.angle_alpha   90.00
_cell.angle_beta   90.00
_cell.angle_gamma   90.00
#
_symmetry.space_group_name_H-M   'P 1'
#
loop_
_entity.id
_entity.type
_entity.pdbx_description
1 polymer ?
#
loop_
_entity_poly.entity_id
_entity_poly.type
_entity_poly.pdbx_seq_one_letter_code
_entity_poly.pdbx_strand_id
1 'polypeptide(L)'
;MLEQELVAVGICCAVGNLGEGIDTHHPTWAPITRTAHYQLHAQLGPALNAMLTDNDPDQRATASYANFTTAIDTALQHGLPVLPVLAPVEELLDQNRQHTTREHLLHQAITALSTRTDDSARTERISLLDLAGRVAQVQQRFDQAEDYYRQALQAYRDTDDERAASQVATRLGRVLADTGRHTEAFPVLVEAAVGWRRSTGEFDSGDIGLLEDQRPHLDQHTIDGVIDALDPTTATALRQRLDQPDQT
;
A
#
# COMPACT_ATOMS: atom_id res chain seq x y z
N MET A 1 8.16 6.91 42.00
CA MET A 1 6.91 6.44 41.34
C MET A 1 6.86 6.80 39.85
N LEU A 2 8.01 7.11 39.22
CA LEU A 2 8.15 7.30 37.76
C LEU A 2 9.04 6.21 37.12
N GLU A 3 9.82 5.47 37.92
CA GLU A 3 10.70 4.39 37.43
C GLU A 3 9.97 3.06 37.19
N GLN A 4 8.74 2.87 37.71
CA GLN A 4 7.92 1.67 37.43
C GLN A 4 7.06 1.80 36.17
N GLU A 5 6.79 3.02 35.68
CA GLU A 5 6.04 3.25 34.44
C GLU A 5 6.87 2.96 33.18
N LEU A 6 8.20 3.17 33.25
CA LEU A 6 9.13 2.85 32.16
C LEU A 6 9.33 1.35 31.94
N VAL A 7 9.10 0.51 32.97
CA VAL A 7 9.22 -0.96 32.81
C VAL A 7 8.03 -1.51 32.01
N ALA A 8 6.83 -0.95 32.14
CA ALA A 8 5.65 -1.40 31.40
C ALA A 8 5.71 -0.99 29.90
N VAL A 9 6.18 0.22 29.60
CA VAL A 9 6.42 0.67 28.22
C VAL A 9 7.64 -0.05 27.62
N GLY A 10 8.69 -0.29 28.42
CA GLY A 10 9.88 -1.03 28.02
C GLY A 10 9.64 -2.51 27.68
N ILE A 11 8.62 -3.15 28.26
CA ILE A 11 8.24 -4.53 27.90
C ILE A 11 7.65 -4.60 26.48
N CYS A 12 6.93 -3.57 26.02
CA CYS A 12 6.47 -3.53 24.62
C CYS A 12 7.64 -3.32 23.63
N CYS A 13 8.62 -2.48 23.97
CA CYS A 13 9.80 -2.25 23.12
C CYS A 13 10.76 -3.46 23.08
N ALA A 14 10.86 -4.25 24.16
CA ALA A 14 11.72 -5.43 24.20
C ALA A 14 11.18 -6.63 23.39
N VAL A 15 9.89 -6.65 23.07
CA VAL A 15 9.23 -7.77 22.35
C VAL A 15 9.33 -7.62 20.83
N GLY A 16 9.65 -6.43 20.32
CA GLY A 16 9.80 -6.16 18.88
C GLY A 16 11.11 -6.64 18.23
N ASN A 17 11.99 -7.30 18.98
CA ASN A 17 13.32 -7.74 18.50
C ASN A 17 13.51 -9.27 18.42
N LEU A 18 12.42 -10.04 18.44
CA LEU A 18 12.46 -11.49 18.23
C LEU A 18 11.84 -11.84 16.88
N GLY A 19 12.71 -12.10 15.90
CA GLY A 19 12.37 -12.54 14.55
C GLY A 19 11.83 -13.96 14.43
N GLU A 20 11.07 -14.45 15.40
CA GLU A 20 10.29 -15.69 15.29
C GLU A 20 8.93 -15.48 15.94
N GLY A 21 7.87 -15.94 15.27
CA GLY A 21 6.48 -15.64 15.57
C GLY A 21 6.14 -15.68 17.06
N ILE A 22 5.68 -14.54 17.59
CA ILE A 22 5.07 -14.48 18.92
C ILE A 22 3.86 -15.40 18.88
N ASP A 23 3.92 -16.50 19.62
CA ASP A 23 2.77 -17.35 19.87
C ASP A 23 1.71 -16.52 20.64
N THR A 24 0.73 -16.01 19.91
CA THR A 24 -0.39 -15.24 20.47
C THR A 24 -1.28 -16.09 21.38
N HIS A 25 -0.99 -17.39 21.53
CA HIS A 25 -1.65 -18.35 22.41
C HIS A 25 -0.79 -18.75 23.62
N HIS A 26 0.37 -18.11 23.85
CA HIS A 26 1.18 -18.38 25.04
C HIS A 26 0.40 -18.05 26.34
N PRO A 27 0.20 -19.03 27.25
CA PRO A 27 -0.78 -18.95 28.34
C PRO A 27 -0.47 -17.86 29.39
N THR A 28 0.76 -17.37 29.46
CA THR A 28 1.15 -16.28 30.36
C THR A 28 1.04 -14.88 29.74
N TRP A 29 0.99 -14.77 28.41
CA TRP A 29 0.92 -13.47 27.74
C TRP A 29 -0.50 -12.98 27.60
N ALA A 30 -1.46 -13.88 27.32
CA ALA A 30 -2.87 -13.53 27.16
C ALA A 30 -3.49 -12.74 28.33
N PRO A 31 -3.17 -13.02 29.62
CA PRO A 31 -3.64 -12.20 30.73
C PRO A 31 -2.97 -10.82 30.77
N ILE A 32 -1.66 -10.76 30.51
CA ILE A 32 -0.86 -9.52 30.59
C ILE A 32 -1.23 -8.57 29.46
N THR A 33 -1.36 -9.07 28.23
CA THR A 33 -1.82 -8.28 27.08
C THR A 33 -3.26 -7.81 27.29
N ARG A 34 -4.15 -8.66 27.82
CA ARG A 34 -5.53 -8.25 28.15
C ARG A 34 -5.57 -7.15 29.21
N THR A 35 -4.72 -7.22 30.24
CA THR A 35 -4.63 -6.17 31.28
C THR A 35 -4.04 -4.88 30.73
N ALA A 36 -2.98 -4.93 29.93
CA ALA A 36 -2.39 -3.74 29.31
C ALA A 36 -3.37 -3.08 28.33
N HIS A 37 -4.07 -3.88 27.52
CA HIS A 37 -5.10 -3.39 26.60
C HIS A 37 -6.28 -2.77 27.38
N TYR A 38 -6.73 -3.41 28.46
CA TYR A 38 -7.76 -2.86 29.35
C TYR A 38 -7.31 -1.53 30.00
N GLN A 39 -6.07 -1.43 30.47
CA GLN A 39 -5.56 -0.22 31.11
C GLN A 39 -5.43 0.94 30.11
N LEU A 40 -4.94 0.67 28.90
CA LEU A 40 -4.89 1.65 27.82
C LEU A 40 -6.30 2.17 27.49
N HIS A 41 -7.27 1.28 27.30
CA HIS A 41 -8.66 1.65 27.03
C HIS A 41 -9.36 2.29 28.23
N ALA A 42 -9.02 1.93 29.47
CA ALA A 42 -9.60 2.56 30.66
C ALA A 42 -9.08 4.00 30.86
N GLN A 43 -7.86 4.29 30.44
CA GLN A 43 -7.26 5.63 30.54
C GLN A 43 -7.66 6.54 29.37
N LEU A 44 -7.57 6.04 28.13
CA LEU A 44 -7.88 6.82 26.93
C LEU A 44 -9.37 6.78 26.55
N GLY A 45 -10.09 5.74 26.97
CA GLY A 45 -11.48 5.49 26.61
C GLY A 45 -12.45 6.61 27.01
N PRO A 46 -12.38 7.22 28.20
CA PRO A 46 -13.26 8.34 28.54
C PRO A 46 -13.02 9.59 27.68
N ALA A 47 -11.76 9.89 27.33
CA ALA A 47 -11.40 11.01 26.47
C ALA A 47 -11.83 10.76 25.02
N LEU A 48 -11.55 9.55 24.50
CA LEU A 48 -12.02 9.08 23.21
C LEU A 48 -13.54 9.06 23.13
N ASN A 49 -14.23 8.58 24.17
CA ASN A 49 -15.69 8.55 24.24
C ASN A 49 -16.25 9.97 24.23
N ALA A 50 -15.74 10.89 25.06
CA ALA A 50 -16.19 12.28 25.04
C ALA A 50 -16.06 12.93 23.64
N MET A 51 -14.93 12.67 22.98
CA MET A 51 -14.65 13.09 21.60
C MET A 51 -15.54 12.43 20.54
N LEU A 52 -15.93 11.16 20.74
CA LEU A 52 -16.73 10.32 19.84
C LEU A 52 -18.24 10.32 20.16
N THR A 53 -18.67 10.95 21.25
CA THR A 53 -20.08 11.06 21.65
C THR A 53 -20.62 12.47 21.55
N ASP A 54 -19.82 13.41 21.02
CA ASP A 54 -20.36 14.68 20.56
C ASP A 54 -21.42 14.42 19.48
N ASN A 55 -22.51 15.18 19.51
CA ASN A 55 -23.65 15.00 18.61
C ASN A 55 -23.35 15.48 17.18
N ASP A 56 -22.20 16.11 16.96
CA ASP A 56 -21.72 16.54 15.66
C ASP A 56 -20.80 15.47 15.02
N PRO A 57 -21.25 14.77 13.95
CA PRO A 57 -20.44 13.80 13.22
C PRO A 57 -19.08 14.34 12.75
N ASP A 58 -18.99 15.62 12.41
CA ASP A 58 -17.75 16.23 11.90
C ASP A 58 -16.70 16.42 13.01
N GLN A 59 -17.15 16.71 14.23
CA GLN A 59 -16.26 16.82 15.39
C GLN A 59 -15.73 15.46 15.83
N ARG A 60 -16.57 14.41 15.74
CA ARG A 60 -16.14 13.03 16.03
C ARG A 60 -15.07 12.55 15.05
N ALA A 61 -15.25 12.83 13.76
CA ALA A 61 -14.25 12.53 12.74
C ALA A 61 -12.93 13.28 13.00
N THR A 62 -13.01 14.57 13.33
CA THR A 62 -11.84 15.41 13.65
C THR A 62 -11.08 14.91 14.87
N ALA A 63 -11.78 14.54 15.93
CA ALA A 63 -11.17 14.04 17.16
C ALA A 63 -10.53 12.66 16.97
N SER A 64 -11.19 11.78 16.20
CA SER A 64 -10.62 10.49 15.81
C SER A 64 -9.33 10.69 15.03
N TYR A 65 -9.35 11.60 14.04
CA TYR A 65 -8.19 11.96 13.25
C TYR A 65 -7.02 12.45 14.12
N ALA A 66 -7.24 13.37 15.06
CA ALA A 66 -6.17 13.89 15.94
C ALA A 66 -5.51 12.80 16.81
N ASN A 67 -6.29 11.84 17.29
CA ASN A 67 -5.76 10.72 18.07
C ASN A 67 -4.92 9.79 17.19
N PHE A 68 -5.37 9.55 15.97
CA PHE A 68 -4.68 8.69 15.03
C PHE A 68 -3.40 9.32 14.45
N THR A 69 -3.39 10.61 14.15
CA THR A 69 -2.17 11.33 13.75
C THR A 69 -1.13 11.31 14.85
N THR A 70 -1.53 11.51 16.10
CA THR A 70 -0.64 11.40 17.26
C THR A 70 -0.04 10.00 17.39
N ALA A 71 -0.84 8.95 17.14
CA ALA A 71 -0.37 7.57 17.17
C ALA A 71 0.63 7.26 16.03
N ILE A 72 0.39 7.80 14.83
CA ILE A 72 1.33 7.71 13.69
C ILE A 72 2.63 8.45 14.00
N ASP A 73 2.57 9.67 14.52
CA ASP A 73 3.74 10.46 14.91
C ASP A 73 4.57 9.72 15.96
N THR A 74 3.90 9.12 16.95
CA THR A 74 4.54 8.30 17.98
C THR A 74 5.21 7.07 17.36
N ALA A 75 4.52 6.37 16.46
CA ALA A 75 5.09 5.21 15.78
C ALA A 75 6.35 5.58 14.99
N LEU A 76 6.31 6.67 14.23
CA LEU A 76 7.44 7.19 13.47
C LEU A 76 8.62 7.59 14.38
N GLN A 77 8.36 8.32 15.46
CA GLN A 77 9.38 8.77 16.42
C GLN A 77 10.10 7.60 17.10
N HIS A 78 9.37 6.54 17.41
CA HIS A 78 9.93 5.37 18.11
C HIS A 78 10.33 4.23 17.18
N GLY A 79 10.10 4.37 15.87
CA GLY A 79 10.36 3.33 14.88
C GLY A 79 9.55 2.08 15.01
N LEU A 80 8.29 2.26 15.40
CA LEU A 80 7.28 1.23 15.38
C LEU A 80 6.59 1.20 14.01
N PRO A 81 5.98 0.06 13.63
CA PRO A 81 5.21 -0.01 12.40
C PRO A 81 4.06 1.00 12.37
N VAL A 82 3.97 1.73 11.26
CA VAL A 82 2.97 2.77 10.98
C VAL A 82 1.72 2.18 10.33
N LEU A 83 1.88 1.19 9.44
CA LEU A 83 0.75 0.57 8.70
C LEU A 83 -0.41 0.10 9.60
N PRO A 84 -0.18 -0.59 10.74
CA PRO A 84 -1.27 -1.06 11.60
C PRO A 84 -2.10 0.07 12.22
N VAL A 85 -1.50 1.24 12.39
CA VAL A 85 -2.17 2.42 12.94
C VAL A 85 -2.82 3.24 11.83
N LEU A 86 -2.19 3.36 10.66
CA LEU A 86 -2.64 4.18 9.55
C LEU A 86 -3.85 3.58 8.81
N ALA A 87 -3.92 2.27 8.62
CA ALA A 87 -4.97 1.65 7.82
C ALA A 87 -6.40 1.93 8.35
N PRO A 88 -6.69 1.87 9.66
CA PRO A 88 -8.00 2.27 10.20
C PRO A 88 -8.34 3.75 9.99
N VAL A 89 -7.34 4.63 10.06
CA VAL A 89 -7.51 6.09 9.83
C VAL A 89 -7.88 6.35 8.39
N GLU A 90 -7.16 5.69 7.49
CA GLU A 90 -7.34 5.83 6.05
C GLU A 90 -8.77 5.43 5.66
N GLU A 91 -9.24 4.26 6.11
CA GLU A 91 -10.62 3.80 5.91
C GLU A 91 -11.65 4.78 6.49
N LEU A 92 -11.42 5.30 7.71
CA LEU A 92 -12.32 6.29 8.32
C LEU A 92 -12.38 7.58 7.50
N LEU A 93 -11.23 8.08 7.03
CA LEU A 93 -11.16 9.30 6.22
C LEU A 93 -11.82 9.09 4.85
N ASP A 94 -11.70 7.90 4.27
CA ASP A 94 -12.37 7.56 3.00
C ASP A 94 -13.90 7.50 3.16
N GLN A 95 -14.39 6.82 4.20
CA GLN A 95 -15.82 6.76 4.52
C GLN A 95 -16.45 8.14 4.74
N ASN A 96 -15.70 9.05 5.38
CA ASN A 96 -16.13 10.43 5.61
C ASN A 96 -15.81 11.38 4.43
N ARG A 97 -15.27 10.87 3.32
CA ARG A 97 -14.88 11.65 2.12
C ARG A 97 -13.91 12.80 2.42
N GLN A 98 -13.08 12.65 3.44
CA GLN A 98 -12.07 13.64 3.85
C GLN A 98 -10.79 13.50 3.01
N HIS A 99 -10.94 13.66 1.69
CA HIS A 99 -9.89 13.36 0.70
C HIS A 99 -8.59 14.17 0.88
N THR A 100 -8.70 15.46 1.20
CA THR A 100 -7.52 16.33 1.43
C THR A 100 -6.74 15.89 2.65
N THR A 101 -7.45 15.56 3.73
CA THR A 101 -6.84 15.08 4.98
C THR A 101 -6.16 13.73 4.77
N ARG A 102 -6.82 12.83 4.02
CA ARG A 102 -6.29 11.51 3.65
C ARG A 102 -4.99 11.62 2.86
N GLU A 103 -4.94 12.49 1.85
CA GLU A 103 -3.73 12.76 1.06
C GLU A 103 -2.60 13.34 1.92
N HIS A 104 -2.91 14.34 2.75
CA HIS A 104 -1.93 14.96 3.63
C HIS A 104 -1.28 13.94 4.57
N LEU A 105 -2.09 13.07 5.17
CA LEU A 105 -1.63 12.02 6.07
C LEU A 105 -0.69 11.03 5.38
N LEU A 106 -1.06 10.57 4.18
CA LEU A 106 -0.22 9.66 3.40
C LEU A 106 1.11 10.32 3.03
N HIS A 107 1.09 11.59 2.60
CA HIS A 107 2.29 12.33 2.26
C HIS A 107 3.22 12.51 3.47
N GLN A 108 2.67 12.85 4.65
CA GLN A 108 3.44 12.98 5.88
C GLN A 108 4.11 11.65 6.28
N ALA A 109 3.35 10.55 6.25
CA ALA A 109 3.88 9.22 6.59
C ALA A 109 4.98 8.77 5.63
N ILE A 110 4.78 8.93 4.31
CA ILE A 110 5.79 8.60 3.28
C ILE A 110 7.06 9.44 3.47
N THR A 111 6.92 10.73 3.74
CA THR A 111 8.05 11.65 3.96
C THR A 111 8.84 11.25 5.20
N ALA A 112 8.15 10.97 6.31
CA ALA A 112 8.80 10.55 7.54
C ALA A 112 9.53 9.21 7.38
N LEU A 113 8.89 8.21 6.78
CA LEU A 113 9.52 6.92 6.48
C LEU A 113 10.70 7.06 5.50
N SER A 114 10.71 8.08 4.64
CA SER A 114 11.83 8.32 3.71
C SER A 114 13.12 8.77 4.41
N THR A 115 13.02 9.28 5.63
CA THR A 115 14.20 9.62 6.45
C THR A 115 14.81 8.40 7.15
N ARG A 116 14.08 7.29 7.17
CA ARG A 116 14.48 6.04 7.81
C ARG A 116 15.08 5.10 6.77
N THR A 117 16.12 4.38 7.15
CA THR A 117 16.88 3.49 6.25
C THR A 117 16.74 2.02 6.58
N ASP A 118 16.08 1.70 7.71
CA ASP A 118 15.81 0.33 8.12
C ASP A 118 14.82 -0.36 7.15
N ASP A 119 14.94 -1.68 7.04
CA ASP A 119 14.17 -2.46 6.07
C ASP A 119 12.66 -2.43 6.36
N SER A 120 12.25 -2.38 7.64
CA SER A 120 10.83 -2.25 8.02
C SER A 120 10.24 -0.96 7.47
N ALA A 121 10.90 0.17 7.72
CA ALA A 121 10.45 1.47 7.22
C ALA A 121 10.47 1.53 5.69
N ARG A 122 11.44 0.88 5.04
CA ARG A 122 11.47 0.76 3.58
C ARG A 122 10.25 0.01 3.08
N THR A 123 9.97 -1.19 3.59
CA THR A 123 8.81 -2.00 3.20
C THR A 123 7.50 -1.25 3.41
N GLU A 124 7.31 -0.61 4.56
CA GLU A 124 6.11 0.17 4.83
C GLU A 124 5.96 1.35 3.87
N ARG A 125 7.05 2.07 3.58
CA ARG A 125 7.03 3.18 2.62
C ARG A 125 6.57 2.72 1.24
N ILE A 126 7.03 1.55 0.78
CA ILE A 126 6.63 1.01 -0.52
C ILE A 126 5.12 0.75 -0.55
N SER A 127 4.57 0.12 0.50
CA SER A 127 3.13 -0.09 0.63
C SER A 127 2.34 1.22 0.68
N LEU A 128 2.88 2.27 1.33
CA LEU A 128 2.23 3.57 1.38
C LEU A 128 2.26 4.30 0.04
N LEU A 129 3.34 4.20 -0.73
CA LEU A 129 3.42 4.75 -2.09
C LEU A 129 2.35 4.10 -2.99
N ASP A 130 2.22 2.77 -2.95
CA ASP A 130 1.19 2.07 -3.71
C ASP A 130 -0.23 2.49 -3.28
N LEU A 131 -0.49 2.57 -1.96
CA LEU A 131 -1.76 3.05 -1.43
C LEU A 131 -2.07 4.49 -1.88
N ALA A 132 -1.10 5.40 -1.79
CA ALA A 132 -1.25 6.78 -2.22
C ALA A 132 -1.55 6.89 -3.72
N GLY A 133 -0.93 6.05 -4.55
CA GLY A 133 -1.25 5.94 -5.97
C GLY A 133 -2.73 5.55 -6.20
N ARG A 134 -3.23 4.54 -5.48
CA ARG A 134 -4.65 4.13 -5.54
C ARG A 134 -5.60 5.24 -5.11
N VAL A 135 -5.27 5.92 -4.00
CA VAL A 135 -6.04 7.05 -3.48
C VAL A 135 -6.16 8.15 -4.53
N ALA A 136 -5.04 8.55 -5.13
CA ALA A 136 -4.98 9.59 -6.15
C ALA A 136 -5.74 9.17 -7.42
N GLN A 137 -5.63 7.91 -7.85
CA GLN A 137 -6.35 7.38 -9.02
C GLN A 137 -7.87 7.42 -8.85
N VAL A 138 -8.40 6.98 -7.69
CA VAL A 138 -9.85 7.07 -7.39
C VAL A 138 -10.34 8.51 -7.42
N GLN A 139 -9.49 9.45 -7.02
CA GLN A 139 -9.77 10.90 -7.08
C GLN A 139 -9.53 11.51 -8.46
N GLN A 140 -9.18 10.72 -9.48
CA GLN A 140 -8.87 11.17 -10.85
C GLN A 140 -7.69 12.16 -10.91
N ARG A 141 -6.79 12.11 -9.92
CA ARG A 141 -5.55 12.90 -9.87
C ARG A 141 -4.43 12.09 -10.50
N PHE A 142 -4.53 11.89 -11.81
CA PHE A 142 -3.69 10.94 -12.53
C PHE A 142 -2.19 11.26 -12.46
N ASP A 143 -1.80 12.53 -12.52
CA ASP A 143 -0.38 12.93 -12.42
C ASP A 143 0.24 12.50 -11.07
N GLN A 144 -0.50 12.66 -9.97
CA GLN A 144 -0.06 12.23 -8.64
C GLN A 144 -0.03 10.70 -8.53
N ALA A 145 -1.07 10.04 -9.06
CA ALA A 145 -1.15 8.57 -9.04
C ALA A 145 0.03 7.94 -9.78
N GLU A 146 0.38 8.49 -10.94
CA GLU A 146 1.52 8.08 -11.75
C GLU A 146 2.84 8.25 -11.01
N ASP A 147 3.08 9.40 -10.36
CA ASP A 147 4.31 9.63 -9.57
C ASP A 147 4.45 8.60 -8.44
N TYR A 148 3.38 8.38 -7.67
CA TYR A 148 3.38 7.39 -6.59
C TYR A 148 3.59 5.96 -7.11
N TYR A 149 2.91 5.56 -8.18
CA TYR A 149 3.08 4.21 -8.74
C TYR A 149 4.48 4.01 -9.33
N ARG A 150 5.10 5.01 -9.95
CA ARG A 150 6.49 4.89 -10.42
C ARG A 150 7.47 4.69 -9.26
N GLN A 151 7.31 5.44 -8.18
CA GLN A 151 8.14 5.30 -6.99
C GLN A 151 7.95 3.91 -6.34
N ALA A 152 6.70 3.45 -6.20
CA ALA A 152 6.40 2.12 -5.67
C ALA A 152 6.95 1.00 -6.57
N LEU A 153 6.77 1.10 -7.89
CA LEU A 153 7.26 0.12 -8.86
C LEU A 153 8.77 -0.01 -8.82
N GLN A 154 9.50 1.12 -8.80
CA GLN A 154 10.95 1.09 -8.68
C GLN A 154 11.38 0.41 -7.37
N ALA A 155 10.74 0.75 -6.27
CA ALA A 155 11.12 0.19 -4.98
C ALA A 155 10.78 -1.31 -4.83
N TYR A 156 9.67 -1.80 -5.41
CA TYR A 156 9.37 -3.23 -5.45
C TYR A 156 10.35 -4.02 -6.32
N ARG A 157 10.85 -3.43 -7.43
CA ARG A 157 11.94 -4.01 -8.22
C ARG A 157 13.24 -4.11 -7.42
N ASP A 158 13.57 -3.09 -6.64
CA ASP A 158 14.76 -3.08 -5.80
C ASP A 158 14.70 -4.15 -4.68
N THR A 159 13.50 -4.57 -4.27
CA THR A 159 13.30 -5.67 -3.29
C THR A 159 13.09 -7.04 -3.93
N ASP A 160 13.17 -7.15 -5.26
CA ASP A 160 12.92 -8.39 -6.02
C ASP A 160 11.53 -9.01 -5.76
N ASP A 161 10.54 -8.19 -5.37
CA ASP A 161 9.14 -8.62 -5.22
C ASP A 161 8.43 -8.46 -6.57
N GLU A 162 8.70 -9.42 -7.45
CA GLU A 162 8.19 -9.42 -8.82
C GLU A 162 6.65 -9.42 -8.87
N ARG A 163 5.99 -10.09 -7.91
CA ARG A 163 4.54 -10.16 -7.85
C ARG A 163 3.93 -8.81 -7.47
N ALA A 164 4.51 -8.10 -6.51
CA ALA A 164 4.05 -6.77 -6.13
C ALA A 164 4.39 -5.73 -7.22
N ALA A 165 5.59 -5.80 -7.80
CA ALA A 165 5.98 -4.94 -8.93
C ALA A 165 4.99 -5.06 -10.10
N SER A 166 4.60 -6.29 -10.46
CA SER A 166 3.62 -6.53 -11.53
C SER A 166 2.26 -5.88 -11.24
N GLN A 167 1.75 -6.00 -10.02
CA GLN A 167 0.47 -5.37 -9.63
C GLN A 167 0.53 -3.84 -9.71
N VAL A 168 1.63 -3.24 -9.26
CA VAL A 168 1.81 -1.79 -9.35
C VAL A 168 1.97 -1.35 -10.81
N ALA A 169 2.68 -2.13 -11.63
CA ALA A 169 2.80 -1.89 -13.06
C ALA A 169 1.44 -1.93 -13.76
N THR A 170 0.55 -2.88 -13.44
CA THR A 170 -0.83 -2.91 -13.95
C THR A 170 -1.56 -1.60 -13.62
N ARG A 171 -1.44 -1.10 -12.39
CA ARG A 171 -2.11 0.15 -11.97
C ARG A 171 -1.53 1.38 -12.68
N LEU A 172 -0.21 1.45 -12.82
CA LEU A 172 0.46 2.49 -13.60
C LEU A 172 0.02 2.46 -15.07
N GLY A 173 -0.01 1.27 -15.69
CA GLY A 173 -0.47 1.06 -17.05
C GLY A 173 -1.91 1.54 -17.25
N ARG A 174 -2.81 1.26 -16.30
CA ARG A 174 -4.19 1.79 -16.29
C ARG A 174 -4.22 3.31 -16.24
N VAL A 175 -3.46 3.94 -15.35
CA VAL A 175 -3.40 5.42 -15.25
C VAL A 175 -2.91 6.06 -16.57
N LEU A 176 -1.89 5.46 -17.19
CA LEU A 176 -1.37 5.92 -18.48
C LEU A 176 -2.42 5.74 -19.60
N ALA A 177 -3.15 4.61 -19.61
CA ALA A 177 -4.21 4.37 -20.57
C ALA A 177 -5.40 5.34 -20.38
N ASP A 178 -5.83 5.57 -19.13
CA ASP A 178 -6.92 6.48 -18.77
C ASP A 178 -6.61 7.94 -19.17
N THR A 179 -5.32 8.30 -19.23
CA THR A 179 -4.85 9.62 -19.68
C THR A 179 -4.53 9.68 -21.18
N GLY A 180 -4.85 8.63 -21.95
CA GLY A 180 -4.67 8.55 -23.40
C GLY A 180 -3.22 8.30 -23.84
N ARG A 181 -2.31 8.01 -22.92
CA ARG A 181 -0.89 7.76 -23.18
C ARG A 181 -0.63 6.29 -23.52
N HIS A 182 -1.36 5.79 -24.53
CA HIS A 182 -1.37 4.38 -24.92
C HIS A 182 0.02 3.82 -25.27
N THR A 183 0.87 4.62 -25.91
CA THR A 183 2.25 4.23 -26.28
C THR A 183 3.15 4.02 -25.07
N GLU A 184 2.85 4.67 -23.94
CA GLU A 184 3.56 4.48 -22.68
C GLU A 184 2.89 3.40 -21.81
N ALA A 185 1.57 3.29 -21.87
CA ALA A 185 0.80 2.29 -21.12
C ALA A 185 1.13 0.86 -21.57
N PHE A 186 1.20 0.61 -22.87
CA PHE A 186 1.37 -0.73 -23.42
C PHE A 186 2.64 -1.45 -22.95
N PRO A 187 3.86 -0.88 -23.04
CA PRO A 187 5.05 -1.56 -22.53
C PRO A 187 5.00 -1.82 -21.02
N VAL A 188 4.39 -0.92 -20.23
CA VAL A 188 4.21 -1.12 -18.78
C VAL A 188 3.24 -2.26 -18.49
N LEU A 189 2.15 -2.38 -19.26
CA LEU A 189 1.20 -3.48 -19.14
C LEU A 189 1.80 -4.82 -19.60
N VAL A 190 2.66 -4.82 -20.63
CA VAL A 190 3.39 -6.02 -21.07
C VAL A 190 4.34 -6.47 -19.97
N GLU A 191 5.08 -5.53 -19.35
CA GLU A 191 5.93 -5.83 -18.20
C GLU A 191 5.13 -6.45 -17.06
N ALA A 192 3.97 -5.88 -16.73
CA ALA A 192 3.07 -6.37 -15.68
C ALA A 192 2.63 -7.82 -15.95
N ALA A 193 2.12 -8.09 -17.16
CA ALA A 193 1.64 -9.42 -17.54
C ALA A 193 2.76 -10.47 -17.50
N VAL A 194 3.96 -10.12 -17.97
CA VAL A 194 5.13 -11.01 -17.99
C VAL A 194 5.66 -11.26 -16.58
N GLY A 195 5.77 -10.23 -15.74
CA GLY A 195 6.18 -10.36 -14.35
C GLY A 195 5.18 -11.20 -13.54
N TRP A 196 3.88 -10.99 -13.75
CA TRP A 196 2.84 -11.80 -13.12
C TRP A 196 3.00 -13.27 -13.50
N ARG A 197 3.12 -13.57 -14.80
CA ARG A 197 3.34 -14.93 -15.28
C ARG A 197 4.61 -15.58 -14.75
N ARG A 198 5.71 -14.82 -14.58
CA ARG A 198 6.92 -15.35 -13.96
C ARG A 198 6.68 -15.73 -12.50
N SER A 199 5.88 -14.93 -11.77
CA SER A 199 5.56 -15.20 -10.36
C SER A 199 4.51 -16.30 -10.13
N THR A 200 3.57 -16.52 -11.07
CA THR A 200 2.42 -17.44 -10.89
C THR A 200 2.42 -18.65 -11.81
N GLY A 201 3.14 -18.58 -12.93
CA GLY A 201 3.08 -19.54 -14.04
C GLY A 201 2.07 -19.20 -15.14
N GLU A 202 1.15 -18.26 -14.91
CA GLU A 202 0.03 -17.98 -15.80
C GLU A 202 -0.14 -16.47 -16.05
N PHE A 203 -0.69 -16.09 -17.20
CA PHE A 203 -1.05 -14.69 -17.44
C PHE A 203 -2.32 -14.32 -16.67
N ASP A 204 -2.33 -13.15 -16.00
CA ASP A 204 -3.55 -12.61 -15.41
C ASP A 204 -4.53 -12.21 -16.51
N SER A 205 -5.79 -12.65 -16.42
CA SER A 205 -6.80 -12.34 -17.44
C SER A 205 -7.14 -10.85 -17.49
N GLY A 206 -7.02 -10.13 -16.36
CA GLY A 206 -7.20 -8.69 -16.29
C GLY A 206 -6.09 -7.93 -17.03
N ASP A 207 -4.83 -8.35 -16.85
CA ASP A 207 -3.70 -7.75 -17.58
C ASP A 207 -3.79 -8.01 -19.09
N ILE A 208 -4.21 -9.20 -19.49
CA ILE A 208 -4.45 -9.51 -20.91
C ILE A 208 -5.57 -8.65 -21.50
N GLY A 209 -6.70 -8.51 -20.78
CA GLY A 209 -7.79 -7.64 -21.22
C GLY A 209 -7.34 -6.18 -21.39
N LEU A 210 -6.50 -5.67 -20.50
CA LEU A 210 -5.93 -4.32 -20.64
C LEU A 210 -5.04 -4.19 -21.88
N LEU A 211 -4.22 -5.19 -22.17
CA LEU A 211 -3.38 -5.21 -23.37
C LEU A 211 -4.22 -5.24 -24.64
N GLU A 212 -5.29 -6.04 -24.66
CA GLU A 212 -6.26 -6.09 -25.75
C GLU A 212 -6.95 -4.72 -25.96
N ASP A 213 -7.37 -4.07 -24.88
CA ASP A 213 -7.97 -2.74 -24.90
C ASP A 213 -7.02 -1.68 -25.49
N GLN A 214 -5.70 -1.85 -25.36
CA GLN A 214 -4.72 -0.93 -25.95
C GLN A 214 -4.53 -1.13 -27.47
N ARG A 215 -4.74 -2.34 -28.00
CA ARG A 215 -4.39 -2.67 -29.41
C ARG A 215 -5.03 -1.74 -30.44
N PRO A 216 -6.31 -1.34 -30.33
CA PRO A 216 -6.93 -0.42 -31.30
C PRO A 216 -6.32 0.99 -31.31
N HIS A 217 -5.60 1.38 -30.25
CA HIS A 217 -5.00 2.70 -30.10
C HIS A 217 -3.54 2.77 -30.57
N LEU A 218 -2.97 1.64 -31.00
CA LEU A 218 -1.56 1.52 -31.36
C LEU A 218 -1.41 0.94 -32.77
N ASP A 219 -0.35 1.35 -33.46
CA ASP A 219 0.03 0.69 -34.70
C ASP A 219 0.68 -0.67 -34.41
N GLN A 220 0.55 -1.59 -35.35
CA GLN A 220 1.06 -2.95 -35.22
C GLN A 220 2.59 -3.00 -35.03
N HIS A 221 3.33 -2.06 -35.60
CA HIS A 221 4.79 -2.01 -35.46
C HIS A 221 5.23 -1.66 -34.03
N THR A 222 4.51 -0.75 -33.37
CA THR A 222 4.72 -0.44 -31.96
C THR A 222 4.43 -1.66 -31.07
N ILE A 223 3.33 -2.38 -31.33
CA ILE A 223 2.98 -3.60 -30.58
C ILE A 223 4.07 -4.67 -30.76
N ASP A 224 4.44 -4.97 -32.00
CA ASP A 224 5.45 -5.98 -32.30
C ASP A 224 6.82 -5.59 -31.73
N GLY A 225 7.20 -4.31 -31.81
CA GLY A 225 8.46 -3.82 -31.24
C GLY A 225 8.59 -4.05 -29.73
N VAL A 226 7.49 -3.88 -28.98
CA VAL A 226 7.47 -4.14 -27.54
C VAL A 226 7.52 -5.65 -27.25
N ILE A 227 6.74 -6.46 -27.97
CA ILE A 227 6.68 -7.92 -27.74
C ILE A 227 7.98 -8.61 -28.17
N ASP A 228 8.59 -8.19 -29.29
CA ASP A 228 9.85 -8.75 -29.80
C ASP A 228 11.07 -8.38 -28.96
N ALA A 229 10.96 -7.39 -28.08
CA ALA A 229 11.99 -7.08 -27.10
C ALA A 229 12.05 -8.07 -25.92
N LEU A 230 11.02 -8.91 -25.75
CA LEU A 230 10.98 -9.98 -24.74
C LEU A 230 11.85 -11.17 -25.18
N ASP A 231 12.12 -12.10 -24.25
CA ASP A 231 12.72 -13.37 -24.67
C ASP A 231 11.78 -14.14 -25.61
N PRO A 232 12.30 -14.93 -26.58
CA PRO A 232 11.47 -15.56 -27.61
C PRO A 232 10.37 -16.47 -27.07
N THR A 233 10.58 -17.10 -25.90
CA THR A 233 9.61 -18.02 -25.30
C THR A 233 8.43 -17.22 -24.74
N THR A 234 8.73 -16.16 -23.99
CA THR A 234 7.70 -15.27 -23.43
C THR A 234 6.96 -14.51 -24.52
N ALA A 235 7.67 -13.99 -25.54
CA ALA A 235 7.05 -13.31 -26.68
C ALA A 235 6.03 -14.22 -27.39
N THR A 236 6.40 -15.48 -27.66
CA THR A 236 5.51 -16.46 -28.29
C THR A 236 4.29 -16.76 -27.43
N ALA A 237 4.50 -16.99 -26.12
CA ALA A 237 3.41 -17.27 -25.18
C ALA A 237 2.43 -16.10 -25.06
N LEU A 238 2.94 -14.86 -24.99
CA LEU A 238 2.11 -13.67 -24.90
C LEU A 238 1.30 -13.45 -26.19
N ARG A 239 1.91 -13.61 -27.37
CA ARG A 239 1.19 -13.54 -28.65
C ARG A 239 0.06 -14.56 -28.72
N GLN A 240 0.36 -15.82 -28.40
CA GLN A 240 -0.66 -16.86 -28.37
C GLN A 240 -1.81 -16.51 -27.43
N ARG A 241 -1.49 -15.95 -26.25
CA ARG A 241 -2.51 -15.55 -25.27
C ARG A 241 -3.38 -14.37 -25.75
N LEU A 242 -2.79 -13.40 -26.46
CA LEU A 242 -3.48 -12.23 -27.02
C LEU A 242 -4.32 -12.57 -28.27
N ASP A 243 -3.97 -13.63 -28.99
CA ASP A 243 -4.73 -14.10 -30.15
C ASP A 243 -5.85 -15.09 -29.74
N GLN A 244 -5.85 -15.58 -28.49
CA GLN A 244 -6.85 -16.49 -27.92
C GLN A 244 -7.31 -16.03 -26.52
N PRO A 245 -8.15 -14.98 -26.43
CA PRO A 245 -8.54 -14.36 -25.15
C PRO A 245 -9.26 -15.29 -24.16
N ASP A 246 -10.01 -16.26 -24.69
CA ASP A 246 -11.03 -17.04 -23.97
C ASP A 246 -10.58 -18.42 -23.43
N GLN A 247 -9.31 -18.80 -23.59
CA GLN A 247 -8.81 -20.06 -23.01
C GLN A 247 -8.18 -19.82 -21.65
N THR A 248 -8.99 -20.04 -20.60
CA THR A 248 -8.55 -20.27 -19.21
C THR A 248 -8.06 -21.69 -19.01
#